data_AF-R7Y1A8-F1
#
_entry.id   AF-R7Y1A8-F1
#
_cell.length_a   1.000
_cell.length_b   1.000
_cell.length_c   1.000
_cell.angle_alpha   90.00
_cell.angle_beta   90.00
_cell.angle_gamma   90.00
#
_symmetry.space_group_name_H-M   'P 1'
#
loop_
_entity.id
_entity.type
_entity.pdbx_description
1 polymer ?
#
loop_
_entity_poly.entity_id
_entity_poly.type
_entity_poly.pdbx_seq_one_letter_code
_entity_poly.pdbx_strand_id
1 'polypeptide(L)'
;MRAIFFEEDDARQVVRRLVANGFEASAERERLAGEDDDEGHPWAVVTDAPDFMVEVLVEDFDGWLDPETAAPSGPPLVLPTAPKRIKKPLD
;
A
#
# COMPACT_ATOMS: atom_id res chain seq x y z
N MET A 1 -11.40 -4.25 -0.66
CA MET A 1 -10.92 -2.85 -0.56
C MET A 1 -9.72 -2.79 0.37
N ARG A 2 -8.74 -1.92 0.12
CA ARG A 2 -7.59 -1.70 1.00
C ARG A 2 -7.38 -0.23 1.32
N ALA A 3 -7.09 0.05 2.59
CA ALA A 3 -6.67 1.36 3.09
C ALA A 3 -5.37 1.22 3.87
N ILE A 4 -4.49 2.20 3.75
CA ILE A 4 -3.15 2.16 4.34
C ILE A 4 -3.03 3.25 5.40
N PHE A 5 -2.44 2.89 6.54
CA PHE A 5 -2.22 3.77 7.69
C PHE A 5 -0.78 3.63 8.19
N PHE A 6 -0.15 4.71 8.62
CA PHE A 6 1.21 4.65 9.18
C PHE A 6 1.21 4.09 10.61
N GLU A 7 0.25 4.52 11.43
CA GLU A 7 0.17 4.15 12.83
C GLU A 7 -0.63 2.86 13.03
N GLU A 8 -0.08 1.92 13.80
CA GLU A 8 -0.75 0.66 14.12
C GLU A 8 -2.07 0.88 14.87
N ASP A 9 -2.08 1.85 15.79
CA ASP A 9 -3.26 2.15 16.59
C ASP A 9 -4.42 2.69 15.74
N ASP A 10 -4.12 3.46 14.70
CA ASP A 10 -5.11 3.97 13.76
C ASP A 10 -5.67 2.85 12.89
N ALA A 11 -4.80 1.99 12.33
CA ALA A 11 -5.25 0.79 11.61
C ALA A 11 -6.16 -0.09 12.48
N ARG A 12 -5.80 -0.30 13.75
CA ARG A 12 -6.61 -1.07 14.70
C ARG A 12 -7.92 -0.36 15.06
N GLN A 13 -7.95 0.97 15.15
CA GLN A 13 -9.18 1.74 15.35
C GLN A 13 -10.14 1.60 14.17
N VAL A 14 -9.62 1.70 12.95
CA VAL A 14 -10.38 1.54 11.71
C VAL A 14 -10.99 0.13 11.63
N VAL A 15 -10.21 -0.92 11.90
CA VAL A 15 -10.72 -2.31 11.96
C VAL A 15 -11.85 -2.44 12.98
N ARG A 16 -11.67 -1.94 14.21
CA ARG A 16 -12.72 -2.00 15.24
C ARG A 16 -14.01 -1.31 14.79
N ARG A 17 -13.89 -0.16 14.12
CA ARG A 17 -15.03 0.60 13.64
C ARG A 17 -15.76 -0.13 12.51
N LEU A 18 -15.04 -0.70 11.55
CA LEU A 18 -15.63 -1.48 10.45
C LEU A 18 -16.36 -2.72 10.97
N VAL A 19 -15.72 -3.49 11.85
CA VAL A 19 -16.33 -4.68 12.48
C VAL A 19 -17.57 -4.32 13.30
N ALA A 20 -17.54 -3.21 14.04
CA ALA A 20 -18.71 -2.73 14.78
C ALA A 20 -19.88 -2.33 13.88
N ASN A 21 -19.63 -1.99 12.61
CA ASN A 21 -20.64 -1.71 11.61
C ASN A 21 -21.05 -2.94 10.78
N GLY A 22 -20.53 -4.13 11.11
CA GLY A 22 -20.91 -5.41 10.50
C GLY A 22 -20.11 -5.81 9.28
N PHE A 23 -18.97 -5.15 9.02
CA PHE A 23 -18.07 -5.48 7.91
C PHE A 23 -16.95 -6.42 8.34
N GLU A 24 -16.45 -7.23 7.42
CA GLU A 24 -15.22 -7.97 7.60
C GLU A 24 -14.04 -7.00 7.46
N ALA A 25 -13.14 -6.99 8.44
CA ALA A 25 -11.93 -6.16 8.38
C ALA A 25 -10.76 -6.78 9.14
N SER A 26 -9.57 -6.71 8.56
CA SER A 26 -8.30 -7.13 9.16
C SER A 26 -7.20 -6.11 8.89
N ALA A 27 -6.17 -6.07 9.75
CA ALA A 27 -4.98 -5.25 9.53
C ALA A 27 -3.76 -6.14 9.29
N GLU A 28 -2.99 -5.84 8.26
CA GLU A 28 -1.83 -6.60 7.79
C GLU A 28 -0.61 -5.67 7.69
N ARG A 29 0.56 -6.14 8.15
CA ARG A 29 1.83 -5.45 7.97
C ARG A 29 2.58 -6.12 6.81
N GLU A 30 2.64 -5.48 5.65
CA GLU A 30 3.42 -6.01 4.53
C GLU A 30 4.91 -5.84 4.78
N ARG A 31 5.65 -6.96 4.77
CA ARG A 31 7.12 -6.96 4.80
C ARG A 31 7.62 -7.01 3.36
N LEU A 32 8.06 -5.88 2.81
CA LEU A 32 8.68 -5.87 1.49
C LEU A 32 10.10 -6.46 1.60
N ALA A 33 10.25 -7.71 1.15
CA ALA A 33 11.52 -8.33 0.74
C ALA A 33 12.77 -8.13 1.62
N GLY A 34 12.66 -8.31 2.95
CA GLY A 34 13.82 -8.60 3.80
C GLY A 34 14.77 -7.43 4.09
N GLU A 35 14.38 -6.18 3.81
CA GLU A 35 15.02 -5.01 4.42
C GLU A 35 14.44 -4.82 5.82
N ASP A 36 15.27 -5.12 6.81
CA ASP A 36 15.05 -4.98 8.26
C ASP A 36 15.11 -3.49 8.66
N ASP A 37 14.33 -2.63 7.98
CA ASP A 37 14.03 -1.30 8.50
C ASP A 37 12.76 -1.43 9.34
N ASP A 38 12.94 -1.86 10.58
CA ASP A 38 11.86 -2.08 11.55
C ASP A 38 11.03 -0.81 11.82
N GLU A 39 11.49 0.35 11.34
CA GLU A 39 10.93 1.67 11.56
C GLU A 39 9.84 2.00 10.53
N GLY A 40 8.58 1.80 10.93
CA GLY A 40 7.44 2.50 10.30
C GLY A 40 6.87 1.88 9.02
N HIS A 41 6.92 0.56 8.86
CA HIS A 41 6.14 -0.07 7.78
C HIS A 41 4.64 0.21 7.96
N PRO A 42 3.96 0.72 6.92
CA PRO A 42 2.56 1.04 7.01
C PRO A 42 1.70 -0.23 7.15
N TRP A 43 0.55 -0.06 7.78
CA TRP A 43 -0.47 -1.07 8.02
C TRP A 43 -1.55 -0.99 6.95
N ALA A 44 -1.83 -2.12 6.31
CA ALA A 44 -2.93 -2.25 5.37
C ALA A 44 -4.16 -2.80 6.09
N VAL A 45 -5.26 -2.05 6.07
CA VAL A 45 -6.58 -2.55 6.45
C VAL A 45 -7.29 -3.09 5.22
N VAL A 46 -7.61 -4.38 5.23
CA VAL A 46 -8.36 -5.07 4.18
C VAL A 46 -9.80 -5.23 4.65
N THR A 47 -10.77 -4.85 3.82
CA THR A 47 -12.20 -4.91 4.16
C THR A 47 -13.12 -5.13 2.97
N ASP A 48 -14.32 -5.65 3.25
CA ASP A 48 -15.46 -5.74 2.32
C ASP A 48 -16.42 -4.53 2.40
N ALA A 49 -16.11 -3.54 3.24
CA ALA A 49 -16.91 -2.32 3.37
C ALA A 49 -16.94 -1.50 2.06
N PRO A 50 -18.04 -0.76 1.80
CA PRO A 50 -18.14 0.11 0.64
C PRO A 50 -17.09 1.21 0.61
N ASP A 51 -16.61 1.55 -0.58
CA ASP A 51 -15.53 2.51 -0.82
C ASP A 51 -15.74 3.84 -0.09
N PHE A 52 -16.93 4.45 -0.22
CA PHE A 52 -17.24 5.74 0.42
C PHE A 52 -17.11 5.71 1.96
N MET A 53 -17.33 4.55 2.59
CA MET A 53 -17.18 4.42 4.04
C MET A 53 -15.70 4.35 4.42
N VAL A 54 -14.90 3.66 3.60
CA VAL A 54 -13.46 3.56 3.79
C VAL A 54 -12.78 4.91 3.51
N GLU A 55 -13.25 5.67 2.52
CA GLU A 55 -12.79 7.04 2.22
C GLU A 55 -12.91 7.96 3.43
N VAL A 56 -14.06 7.98 4.11
CA VAL A 56 -14.25 8.79 5.32
C VAL A 56 -13.26 8.40 6.43
N LEU A 57 -13.02 7.09 6.61
CA LEU A 57 -12.07 6.61 7.62
C LEU A 57 -10.62 6.94 7.24
N VAL A 58 -10.29 6.91 5.96
CA VAL A 58 -9.00 7.33 5.43
C VAL A 58 -8.77 8.82 5.71
N GLU A 59 -9.77 9.67 5.53
CA GLU A 59 -9.68 11.10 5.86
C GLU A 59 -9.57 11.35 7.37
N ASP A 60 -10.33 10.63 8.20
CA ASP A 60 -10.36 10.79 9.66
C ASP A 60 -9.03 10.37 10.33
N PHE A 61 -8.33 9.38 9.75
CA PHE A 61 -7.13 8.76 10.32
C PHE A 61 -5.87 8.99 9.46
N ASP A 62 -5.88 10.01 8.59
CA ASP A 62 -4.72 10.43 7.77
C ASP A 62 -4.09 9.28 6.95
N GLY A 63 -4.94 8.39 6.42
CA GLY A 63 -4.53 7.26 5.60
C GLY A 63 -4.56 7.56 4.10
N TRP A 64 -4.44 6.52 3.28
CA TRP A 64 -4.79 6.58 1.86
C TRP A 64 -5.43 5.27 1.38
N LEU A 65 -6.25 5.37 0.33
CA LEU A 65 -6.76 4.19 -0.36
C LEU A 65 -5.66 3.56 -1.22
N ASP A 66 -5.55 2.23 -1.13
CA ASP A 66 -4.74 1.42 -2.03
C ASP A 66 -5.68 0.66 -2.98
N PRO A 67 -6.06 1.26 -4.12
CA PRO A 67 -6.85 0.53 -5.10
C PRO A 67 -6.01 -0.65 -5.56
N GLU A 68 -6.56 -1.88 -5.49
CA GLU A 68 -5.89 -3.08 -5.97
C GLU A 68 -5.37 -2.84 -7.38
N THR A 69 -4.08 -2.54 -7.49
CA THR A 69 -3.43 -2.37 -8.77
C THR A 69 -3.16 -3.77 -9.25
N ALA A 70 -4.02 -4.27 -10.14
CA ALA A 70 -3.79 -5.54 -10.80
C ALA A 70 -2.35 -5.56 -11.34
N ALA A 71 -1.56 -6.54 -10.92
CA ALA A 71 -0.17 -6.66 -11.35
C ALA A 71 -0.14 -6.62 -12.90
N PRO A 72 0.76 -5.82 -13.50
CA PRO A 72 0.79 -5.70 -14.96
C PRO A 72 1.03 -7.09 -15.57
N SER A 73 0.03 -7.61 -16.28
CA SER A 73 0.05 -8.97 -16.86
C SER A 73 0.81 -9.04 -18.19
N GLY A 74 1.64 -8.03 -18.50
CA GLY A 74 2.36 -7.92 -19.76
C GLY A 74 3.61 -8.83 -19.80
N PRO A 75 4.12 -9.16 -21.01
CA PRO A 75 5.42 -9.79 -21.12
C PRO A 75 6.50 -8.89 -20.47
N PRO A 76 7.58 -9.47 -19.91
CA PRO A 76 8.65 -8.70 -19.29
C PRO A 76 9.19 -7.62 -20.24
N LEU A 77 9.49 -6.44 -19.71
CA LEU A 77 10.15 -5.39 -20.48
C LEU A 77 11.53 -5.88 -20.95
N VAL A 78 11.81 -5.73 -22.23
CA VAL A 78 13.16 -5.97 -22.77
C VAL A 78 14.03 -4.77 -22.41
N LEU A 79 14.85 -4.92 -21.37
CA LEU A 79 15.77 -3.87 -20.93
C LEU A 79 17.03 -3.84 -21.81
N PRO A 80 17.65 -2.67 -22.02
CA PRO A 80 18.95 -2.58 -22.66
C PRO A 80 20.00 -3.38 -21.88
N THR A 81 20.78 -4.20 -22.56
CA THR A 81 21.85 -5.02 -21.95
C THR A 81 23.17 -4.27 -21.79
N ALA A 82 23.24 -3.02 -22.27
CA ALA A 82 24.43 -2.20 -22.21
C ALA A 82 24.09 -0.75 -21.81
N PRO A 83 24.97 -0.07 -21.05
CA PRO A 83 24.78 1.32 -20.67
C PRO A 83 24.85 2.25 -21.88
N LYS A 84 24.03 3.30 -21.89
CA LYS A 84 24.07 4.35 -22.93
C LYS A 84 25.13 5.39 -22.58
N ARG A 85 26.18 5.53 -23.41
CA ARG A 85 27.15 6.63 -23.27
C ARG A 85 26.56 7.91 -23.85
N ILE A 86 26.18 8.84 -22.98
CA ILE A 86 25.63 10.15 -23.35
C ILE A 86 26.69 11.26 -23.46
N LYS A 87 27.89 11.05 -22.93
CA LYS A 87 29.00 12.01 -22.97
C LYS A 87 30.02 11.61 -24.03
N LYS A 88 30.45 12.57 -24.86
CA LYS A 88 31.57 12.41 -25.81
C LYS A 88 32.89 12.31 -25.01
N PRO A 89 33.83 11.44 -25.42
CA PRO A 89 35.17 11.46 -24.85
C PRO A 89 35.83 12.81 -25.12
N LEU A 90 36.65 13.27 -24.18
CA LEU A 90 37.53 14.42 -24.38
C LEU A 90 38.75 13.91 -25.15
N ASP A 91 39.01 14.46 -26.34
CA ASP A 91 40.22 14.21 -27.13
C ASP A 91 41.48 14.77 -26.43
#